data_AF-A0ABD3UU24-F1
#
_entry.id   AF-A0ABD3UU24-F1
#
_cell.length_a   1.000
_cell.length_b   1.000
_cell.length_c   1.000
_cell.angle_alpha   90.00
_cell.angle_beta   90.00
_cell.angle_gamma   90.00
#
_symmetry.space_group_name_H-M   'P 1'
#
loop_
_entity.id
_entity.type
_entity.pdbx_description
1 polymer ?
#
loop_
_entity_poly.entity_id
_entity_poly.type
_entity_poly.pdbx_seq_one_letter_code
_entity_poly.pdbx_strand_id
1 'polypeptide(L)'
;MASSNGTSMKDAGDRPGFWKRGTSVPGSIKPVYGAQHPPIQEKPKSANPPKKDGSIKSGKLDAFHDFENKTLDAWDDGDDDLITMANIHMSLKDVRSTAKAVLDNHSRQVNARSQEELKARLKGSSALSSTIGSNRTGPGLGVRLNNTWQPPKQMPIRYTQPSQEERDASKLEKFKAVLAGPNTDLDELRKLSWSGIPKKVRPTAWKILSGYLPASLDRRQPTLERKRKEYFGFIDQYYATRHDEMNQDTFRQIHIDIPRMNPLIPIFQQLLVQDIFERILYIWAIRHPASGYVQGINDLVTPFFVVFLSEYIDNDVEVENVDLTELSETTLRIIEADTFWCTSKLLDGIQDNYTFAQPGIQTKVNALRELIKRIDAQLHAHMEEHSVEYLQFSFRWMNNLLMREIPLRCTVRLWDTYQSELNGFADFHLYVCAAFLKRFSQDILRERDFQGILMFLQNLPTYHWSDGEIGELLAEAFKLKYMFADAPNHLSQTGKS
;
A
#
# COMPACT_ATOMS: atom_id res chain seq x y z
N MET A 1 -4.49 -73.02 -3.24
CA MET A 1 -4.90 -74.29 -3.90
C MET A 1 -5.51 -73.94 -5.25
N ALA A 2 -5.07 -74.67 -6.29
CA ALA A 2 -5.58 -74.74 -7.67
C ALA A 2 -5.60 -73.40 -8.47
N SER A 3 -4.61 -73.10 -9.34
CA SER A 3 -4.36 -73.67 -10.69
C SER A 3 -5.46 -73.24 -11.68
N SER A 4 -5.26 -72.79 -12.92
CA SER A 4 -4.16 -72.68 -13.88
C SER A 4 -4.86 -72.84 -15.24
N ASN A 5 -4.43 -72.11 -16.27
CA ASN A 5 -4.29 -72.51 -17.68
C ASN A 5 -4.05 -71.20 -18.45
N GLY A 6 -2.86 -70.93 -19.00
CA GLY A 6 -2.15 -71.73 -20.01
C GLY A 6 -2.82 -71.42 -21.35
N THR A 7 -2.19 -70.87 -22.39
CA THR A 7 -0.96 -71.33 -23.07
C THR A 7 -0.64 -70.24 -24.14
N SER A 8 0.62 -69.79 -24.32
CA SER A 8 1.55 -70.19 -25.41
C SER A 8 1.35 -69.42 -26.73
N MET A 9 2.31 -68.89 -27.51
CA MET A 9 3.77 -69.05 -27.60
C MET A 9 4.36 -68.03 -28.63
N LYS A 10 5.67 -67.73 -28.51
CA LYS A 10 6.68 -67.47 -29.58
C LYS A 10 6.61 -66.16 -30.40
N ASP A 11 7.70 -65.53 -30.85
CA ASP A 11 9.14 -65.78 -30.78
C ASP A 11 9.90 -64.48 -31.16
N ALA A 12 11.13 -64.38 -30.66
CA ALA A 12 12.36 -63.78 -31.21
C ALA A 12 12.42 -62.36 -31.85
N GLY A 13 13.46 -61.60 -31.47
CA GLY A 13 14.15 -60.72 -32.43
C GLY A 13 14.70 -59.39 -31.90
N ASP A 14 15.94 -59.43 -31.42
CA ASP A 14 17.04 -58.44 -31.49
C ASP A 14 16.85 -56.89 -31.47
N ARG A 15 17.73 -56.22 -30.71
CA ARG A 15 17.87 -54.76 -30.50
C ARG A 15 18.64 -54.09 -31.67
N PRO A 16 18.61 -52.76 -31.92
CA PRO A 16 19.31 -51.74 -31.10
C PRO A 16 18.61 -50.36 -31.00
N GLY A 17 19.09 -49.50 -30.09
CA GLY A 17 18.35 -48.37 -29.50
C GLY A 17 18.15 -47.11 -30.34
N PHE A 18 17.26 -46.24 -29.82
CA PHE A 18 17.18 -44.83 -30.22
C PHE A 18 16.55 -44.00 -29.09
N TRP A 19 17.27 -42.99 -28.60
CA TRP A 19 16.75 -41.99 -27.66
C TRP A 19 15.58 -41.22 -28.30
N LYS A 20 14.39 -41.26 -27.70
CA LYS A 20 13.32 -40.28 -27.96
C LYS A 20 12.94 -39.56 -26.67
N ARG A 21 13.20 -38.25 -26.69
CA ARG A 21 12.78 -37.23 -25.72
C ARG A 21 11.27 -37.03 -25.78
N GLY A 22 10.66 -36.71 -24.63
CA GLY A 22 9.47 -35.87 -24.58
C GLY A 22 8.29 -36.42 -23.77
N THR A 23 8.38 -36.40 -22.44
CA THR A 23 7.21 -36.39 -21.55
C THR A 23 7.23 -35.07 -20.79
N SER A 24 6.28 -34.18 -21.10
CA SER A 24 6.04 -32.93 -20.37
C SER A 24 5.23 -33.20 -19.11
N VAL A 25 5.71 -32.67 -17.99
CA VAL A 25 5.13 -32.73 -16.64
C VAL A 25 4.06 -31.63 -16.49
N PRO A 26 2.98 -31.81 -15.70
CA PRO A 26 1.98 -30.75 -15.49
C PRO A 26 2.61 -29.55 -14.75
N GLY A 27 2.52 -28.34 -15.32
CA GLY A 27 3.08 -27.11 -14.72
C GLY A 27 3.92 -26.20 -15.64
N SER A 28 3.98 -26.45 -16.96
CA SER A 28 4.75 -25.59 -17.87
C SER A 28 3.89 -24.46 -18.47
N ILE A 29 4.23 -23.23 -18.11
CA ILE A 29 3.76 -21.99 -18.75
C ILE A 29 4.36 -21.92 -20.16
N LYS A 30 3.52 -21.88 -21.20
CA LYS A 30 3.97 -21.61 -22.57
C LYS A 30 3.94 -20.09 -22.84
N PRO A 31 5.03 -19.48 -23.33
CA PRO A 31 5.00 -18.09 -23.79
C PRO A 31 4.29 -18.00 -25.15
N VAL A 32 3.28 -17.14 -25.24
CA VAL A 32 2.63 -16.77 -26.51
C VAL A 32 3.39 -15.56 -27.06
N TYR A 33 4.30 -15.79 -28.01
CA TYR A 33 4.85 -14.73 -28.88
C TYR A 33 4.29 -14.93 -30.29
N GLY A 34 3.66 -13.90 -30.84
CA GLY A 34 3.11 -13.93 -32.19
C GLY A 34 2.35 -12.66 -32.56
N ALA A 35 3.03 -11.52 -32.66
CA ALA A 35 2.55 -10.38 -33.43
C ALA A 35 3.43 -10.22 -34.68
N GLN A 36 3.06 -10.90 -35.76
CA GLN A 36 3.53 -10.55 -37.09
C GLN A 36 2.74 -9.32 -37.57
N HIS A 37 3.45 -8.39 -38.19
CA HIS A 37 2.98 -7.10 -38.72
C HIS A 37 1.59 -7.15 -39.39
N PRO A 38 0.71 -6.16 -39.17
CA PRO A 38 -0.49 -6.01 -39.99
C PRO A 38 -0.12 -5.55 -41.41
N PRO A 39 -0.80 -6.05 -42.46
CA PRO A 39 -0.51 -5.70 -43.84
C PRO A 39 -0.86 -4.23 -44.14
N ILE A 40 0.03 -3.60 -44.90
CA ILE A 40 -0.10 -2.24 -45.45
C ILE A 40 -1.35 -2.19 -46.36
N GLN A 41 -2.37 -1.41 -45.98
CA GLN A 41 -3.48 -1.07 -46.86
C GLN A 41 -3.27 0.32 -47.48
N GLU A 42 -3.41 0.35 -48.81
CA GLU A 42 -3.25 1.53 -49.66
C GLU A 42 -4.34 2.58 -49.40
N LYS A 43 -3.95 3.86 -49.39
CA LYS A 43 -4.85 5.01 -49.29
C LYS A 43 -5.71 5.16 -50.55
N PRO A 44 -7.05 5.29 -50.43
CA PRO A 44 -7.86 5.83 -51.51
C PRO A 44 -7.81 7.36 -51.52
N LYS A 45 -7.88 7.90 -52.74
CA LYS A 45 -7.73 9.32 -53.09
C LYS A 45 -8.97 10.16 -52.72
N SER A 46 -8.69 11.43 -52.45
CA SER A 46 -9.59 12.59 -52.38
C SER A 46 -10.74 12.58 -53.40
N ALA A 47 -11.96 12.84 -52.93
CA ALA A 47 -13.06 13.41 -53.72
C ALA A 47 -13.94 14.31 -52.83
N ASN A 48 -14.27 15.50 -53.35
CA ASN A 48 -15.08 16.55 -52.71
C ASN A 48 -16.58 16.20 -52.60
N PRO A 49 -17.36 16.89 -51.73
CA PRO A 49 -18.72 16.48 -51.36
C PRO A 49 -19.81 17.13 -52.23
N PRO A 50 -21.03 16.58 -52.28
CA PRO A 50 -22.23 17.35 -52.64
C PRO A 50 -23.18 17.55 -51.44
N LYS A 51 -23.93 18.66 -51.53
CA LYS A 51 -24.89 19.18 -50.53
C LYS A 51 -26.31 18.57 -50.70
N LYS A 52 -27.00 18.45 -49.54
CA LYS A 52 -28.45 18.55 -49.20
C LYS A 52 -29.53 18.08 -50.19
N ASP A 53 -30.43 17.20 -49.74
CA ASP A 53 -31.79 17.55 -49.21
C ASP A 53 -32.62 16.30 -48.87
N GLY A 54 -33.60 16.44 -47.97
CA GLY A 54 -34.80 15.57 -47.93
C GLY A 54 -35.03 14.75 -46.66
N SER A 55 -36.04 15.14 -45.88
CA SER A 55 -36.54 14.45 -44.68
C SER A 55 -37.25 13.12 -44.97
N ILE A 56 -37.25 12.16 -44.03
CA ILE A 56 -38.42 11.39 -43.52
C ILE A 56 -38.02 10.26 -42.54
N LYS A 57 -38.64 10.32 -41.34
CA LYS A 57 -39.09 9.27 -40.38
C LYS A 57 -38.12 8.35 -39.64
N SER A 58 -37.87 8.78 -38.40
CA SER A 58 -37.92 8.07 -37.10
C SER A 58 -38.29 6.57 -37.08
N GLY A 59 -37.41 5.77 -36.47
CA GLY A 59 -37.73 4.47 -35.90
C GLY A 59 -36.48 3.69 -35.49
N LYS A 60 -36.25 3.58 -34.17
CA LYS A 60 -35.18 2.85 -33.46
C LYS A 60 -33.86 3.60 -33.28
N LEU A 61 -33.75 4.41 -32.22
CA LEU A 61 -32.47 4.72 -31.55
C LEU A 61 -32.60 5.13 -30.06
N ASP A 62 -33.76 4.98 -29.41
CA ASP A 62 -33.95 5.51 -28.04
C ASP A 62 -33.54 4.60 -26.88
N ALA A 63 -33.23 3.32 -27.10
CA ALA A 63 -32.96 2.41 -25.96
C ALA A 63 -31.58 2.59 -25.31
N PHE A 64 -30.60 3.16 -26.01
CA PHE A 64 -29.24 3.36 -25.49
C PHE A 64 -29.05 4.78 -24.93
N HIS A 65 -29.63 5.79 -25.57
CA HIS A 65 -29.61 7.16 -25.04
C HIS A 65 -30.52 7.35 -23.82
N ASP A 66 -31.64 6.62 -23.70
CA ASP A 66 -32.43 6.60 -22.46
C ASP A 66 -31.72 5.87 -21.32
N PHE A 67 -30.83 4.92 -21.62
CA PHE A 67 -29.97 4.28 -20.61
C PHE A 67 -28.87 5.23 -20.15
N GLU A 68 -28.16 5.84 -21.10
CA GLU A 68 -27.10 6.82 -20.85
C GLU A 68 -27.61 8.01 -20.03
N ASN A 69 -28.76 8.59 -20.39
CA ASN A 69 -29.38 9.69 -19.65
C ASN A 69 -29.89 9.25 -18.26
N LYS A 70 -30.43 8.03 -18.10
CA LYS A 70 -30.82 7.52 -16.76
C LYS A 70 -29.63 7.19 -15.86
N THR A 71 -28.45 6.93 -16.43
CA THR A 71 -27.23 6.74 -15.65
C THR A 71 -26.48 8.03 -15.37
N LEU A 72 -26.66 9.09 -16.18
CA LEU A 72 -26.05 10.41 -15.95
C LEU A 72 -26.85 11.27 -14.96
N ASP A 73 -28.18 11.15 -14.94
CA ASP A 73 -29.06 11.90 -14.02
C ASP A 73 -29.06 11.36 -12.57
N ALA A 74 -28.37 10.24 -12.31
CA ALA A 74 -28.22 9.66 -10.97
C ALA A 74 -26.98 10.17 -10.21
N TRP A 75 -26.18 11.04 -10.83
CA TRP A 75 -24.92 11.56 -10.27
C TRP A 75 -24.86 13.09 -10.19
N ASP A 76 -25.97 13.79 -10.49
CA ASP A 76 -26.03 15.26 -10.45
C ASP A 76 -27.12 15.74 -9.47
N ASP A 77 -26.91 15.47 -8.18
CA ASP A 77 -27.59 16.18 -7.10
C ASP A 77 -26.56 16.54 -6.00
N GLY A 78 -25.79 17.60 -6.27
CA GLY A 78 -25.49 18.61 -5.26
C GLY A 78 -24.22 18.49 -4.40
N ASP A 79 -23.07 18.05 -4.95
CA ASP A 79 -21.77 18.07 -4.21
C ASP A 79 -20.61 18.77 -4.97
N ASP A 80 -20.92 19.69 -5.90
CA ASP A 80 -19.89 20.45 -6.66
C ASP A 80 -19.26 21.65 -5.90
N ASP A 81 -19.73 21.97 -4.70
CA ASP A 81 -19.16 23.06 -3.89
C ASP A 81 -17.85 22.68 -3.18
N LEU A 82 -17.51 21.39 -3.07
CA LEU A 82 -16.30 20.93 -2.37
C LEU A 82 -15.06 20.88 -3.27
N ILE A 83 -15.23 20.69 -4.59
CA ILE A 83 -14.12 20.63 -5.54
C ILE A 83 -13.48 22.02 -5.74
N THR A 84 -14.22 23.10 -5.48
CA THR A 84 -13.70 24.47 -5.60
C THR A 84 -12.92 24.93 -4.34
N MET A 85 -13.16 24.32 -3.17
CA MET A 85 -12.45 24.62 -1.91
C MET A 85 -11.10 23.88 -1.76
N ALA A 86 -10.89 22.78 -2.49
CA ALA A 86 -9.65 22.00 -2.43
C ALA A 86 -8.46 22.66 -3.17
N ASN A 87 -8.66 23.83 -3.80
CA ASN A 87 -7.62 24.60 -4.48
C ASN A 87 -6.97 25.70 -3.61
N ILE A 88 -7.12 25.66 -2.29
CA ILE A 88 -6.37 26.57 -1.40
C ILE A 88 -4.93 26.07 -1.29
N HIS A 89 -4.09 26.57 -2.19
CA HIS A 89 -2.64 26.42 -2.19
C HIS A 89 -2.09 26.85 -0.82
N MET A 90 -1.66 25.90 0.01
CA MET A 90 -0.94 26.21 1.24
C MET A 90 0.28 27.08 0.88
N SER A 91 0.45 28.21 1.57
CA SER A 91 1.45 29.19 1.14
C SER A 91 2.87 28.64 1.32
N LEU A 92 3.72 28.84 0.31
CA LEU A 92 5.14 28.45 0.33
C LEU A 92 5.90 28.98 1.57
N LYS A 93 5.40 30.03 2.21
CA LYS A 93 6.00 30.63 3.40
C LYS A 93 5.78 29.77 4.65
N ASP A 94 4.61 29.14 4.76
CA ASP A 94 4.22 28.33 5.92
C ASP A 94 4.91 26.97 5.90
N VAL A 95 5.05 26.39 4.70
CA VAL A 95 5.81 25.16 4.45
C VAL A 95 7.29 25.37 4.71
N ARG A 96 7.88 26.49 4.23
CA ARG A 96 9.29 26.83 4.50
C ARG A 96 9.58 27.09 5.98
N SER A 97 8.66 27.76 6.69
CA SER A 97 8.79 27.99 8.13
C SER A 97 8.83 26.66 8.90
N THR A 98 7.93 25.75 8.54
CA THR A 98 7.81 24.42 9.17
C THR A 98 9.04 23.55 8.86
N ALA A 99 9.48 23.49 7.59
CA ALA A 99 10.67 22.74 7.19
C ALA A 99 11.94 23.28 7.86
N LYS A 100 12.09 24.61 7.96
CA LYS A 100 13.23 25.23 8.66
C LYS A 100 13.23 24.93 10.15
N ALA A 101 12.07 24.97 10.80
CA ALA A 101 11.94 24.63 12.22
C ALA A 101 12.35 23.17 12.52
N VAL A 102 12.03 22.23 11.62
CA VAL A 102 12.41 20.82 11.75
C VAL A 102 13.91 20.62 11.53
N LEU A 103 14.49 21.26 10.51
CA LEU A 103 15.93 21.20 10.22
C LEU A 103 16.78 21.83 11.35
N ASP A 104 16.36 22.97 11.88
CA ASP A 104 17.03 23.63 13.00
C ASP A 104 16.98 22.77 14.27
N ASN A 105 15.87 22.05 14.49
CA ASN A 105 15.74 21.16 15.64
C ASN A 105 16.64 19.93 15.52
N HIS A 106 16.76 19.36 14.32
CA HIS A 106 17.64 18.21 14.05
C HIS A 106 19.12 18.60 14.14
N SER A 107 19.50 19.76 13.60
CA SER A 107 20.87 20.29 13.69
C SER A 107 21.30 20.55 15.14
N ARG A 108 20.40 21.09 15.98
CA ARG A 108 20.66 21.28 17.42
C ARG A 108 20.86 19.96 18.17
N GLN A 109 20.09 18.92 17.83
CA GLN A 109 20.25 17.59 18.43
C GLN A 109 21.57 16.90 18.05
N VAL A 110 22.01 17.05 16.79
CA VAL A 110 23.28 16.46 16.33
C VAL A 110 24.47 17.18 16.97
N ASN A 111 24.47 18.51 17.02
CA ASN A 111 25.54 19.28 17.64
C ASN A 111 25.63 19.06 19.16
N ALA A 112 24.50 18.85 19.85
CA ALA A 112 24.49 18.52 21.27
C ALA A 112 25.14 17.16 21.56
N ARG A 113 24.85 16.13 20.73
CA ARG A 113 25.48 14.80 20.84
C ARG A 113 26.98 14.84 20.62
N SER A 114 27.45 15.57 19.61
CA SER A 114 28.90 15.67 19.32
C SER A 114 29.66 16.42 20.43
N GLN A 115 29.05 17.42 21.08
CA GLN A 115 29.67 18.12 22.22
C GLN A 115 29.71 17.26 23.50
N GLU A 116 28.74 16.38 23.71
CA GLU A 116 28.72 15.45 24.84
C GLU A 116 29.77 14.33 24.69
N GLU A 117 29.95 13.79 23.49
CA GLU A 117 30.99 12.79 23.20
C GLU A 117 32.41 13.35 23.39
N LEU A 118 32.63 14.62 23.02
CA LEU A 118 33.92 15.29 23.21
C LEU A 118 34.21 15.56 24.71
N LYS A 119 33.19 15.92 25.50
CA LYS A 119 33.32 16.13 26.95
C LYS A 119 33.54 14.82 27.73
N ALA A 120 32.99 13.70 27.25
CA ALA A 120 33.20 12.40 27.86
C ALA A 120 34.64 11.90 27.69
N ARG A 121 35.26 12.17 26.52
CA ARG A 121 36.67 11.81 26.26
C ARG A 121 37.68 12.62 27.08
N LEU A 122 37.38 13.87 27.41
CA LEU A 122 38.28 14.75 28.18
C LEU A 122 38.28 14.47 29.70
N LYS A 123 37.25 13.81 30.23
CA LYS A 123 37.15 13.49 31.68
C LYS A 123 37.83 12.18 32.10
N GLY A 124 38.30 11.38 31.14
CA GLY A 124 38.87 10.05 31.38
C GLY A 124 40.38 10.00 31.65
N SER A 125 41.09 11.13 31.70
CA SER A 125 42.55 11.12 31.86
C SER A 125 43.02 12.23 32.79
N SER A 126 43.25 11.88 34.06
CA SER A 126 44.25 12.47 34.97
C SER A 126 43.88 12.17 36.43
N ALA A 127 44.58 11.20 37.02
CA ALA A 127 44.72 11.09 38.46
C ALA A 127 46.20 10.82 38.75
N LEU A 128 46.88 11.76 39.41
CA LEU A 128 48.01 11.51 40.33
C LEU A 128 48.48 12.80 41.04
N SER A 129 48.53 12.72 42.38
CA SER A 129 49.44 13.43 43.32
C SER A 129 49.26 14.95 43.49
N SER A 130 49.43 15.62 44.64
CA SER A 130 49.79 15.31 46.04
C SER A 130 49.61 16.58 46.88
N THR A 131 49.17 16.41 48.13
CA THR A 131 49.55 17.12 49.39
C THR A 131 50.24 18.50 49.36
N ILE A 132 49.75 19.43 50.20
CA ILE A 132 50.45 20.10 51.32
C ILE A 132 49.49 21.12 51.98
N GLY A 133 49.50 21.20 53.31
CA GLY A 133 48.66 22.09 54.09
C GLY A 133 49.40 23.17 54.87
N SER A 134 48.57 23.95 55.58
CA SER A 134 48.82 24.60 56.87
C SER A 134 49.21 26.09 56.91
N ASN A 135 48.37 26.84 57.65
CA ASN A 135 48.67 27.74 58.78
C ASN A 135 48.41 29.27 58.68
N ARG A 136 47.59 29.72 59.66
CA ARG A 136 47.68 30.96 60.52
C ARG A 136 47.32 32.31 59.85
N THR A 137 46.75 33.35 60.48
CA THR A 137 46.14 33.74 61.79
C THR A 137 45.51 35.14 61.59
N GLY A 138 44.48 35.55 62.35
CA GLY A 138 43.69 36.81 62.22
C GLY A 138 44.42 38.12 62.60
N PRO A 139 43.74 39.20 63.09
CA PRO A 139 42.30 39.44 63.31
C PRO A 139 41.77 40.81 62.78
N GLY A 140 40.44 40.99 62.69
CA GLY A 140 39.83 42.31 62.47
C GLY A 140 38.31 42.28 62.39
N LEU A 141 37.64 42.97 63.32
CA LEU A 141 36.19 43.04 63.54
C LEU A 141 35.39 43.55 62.33
N GLY A 142 34.25 42.91 62.05
CA GLY A 142 33.21 43.41 61.16
C GLY A 142 31.93 42.58 61.19
N VAL A 143 31.01 42.95 62.09
CA VAL A 143 29.53 42.84 62.03
C VAL A 143 28.88 41.56 61.47
N ARG A 144 28.09 40.90 62.34
CA ARG A 144 27.25 39.74 62.04
C ARG A 144 26.14 40.05 61.02
N LEU A 145 26.01 39.20 60.01
CA LEU A 145 24.75 38.91 59.32
C LEU A 145 24.45 37.42 59.50
N ASN A 146 23.38 37.11 60.24
CA ASN A 146 22.79 35.78 60.27
C ASN A 146 22.29 35.46 58.85
N ASN A 147 22.94 34.55 58.16
CA ASN A 147 22.46 34.02 56.88
C ASN A 147 22.48 32.49 56.94
N THR A 148 21.55 31.90 57.70
CA THR A 148 21.16 30.50 57.52
C THR A 148 20.26 30.40 56.29
N TRP A 149 20.87 30.51 55.12
CA TRP A 149 20.27 30.07 53.86
C TRP A 149 21.16 28.97 53.29
N GLN A 150 20.76 27.71 53.45
CA GLN A 150 21.34 26.61 52.70
C GLN A 150 20.76 26.67 51.28
N PRO A 151 21.59 26.70 50.22
CA PRO A 151 21.07 26.57 48.86
C PRO A 151 20.35 25.22 48.76
N PRO A 152 19.15 25.16 48.17
CA PRO A 152 18.51 23.88 47.91
C PRO A 152 19.47 23.05 47.06
N LYS A 153 19.77 21.82 47.49
CA LYS A 153 20.52 20.87 46.67
C LYS A 153 19.83 20.80 45.31
N GLN A 154 20.50 21.30 44.27
CA GLN A 154 20.00 21.19 42.91
C GLN A 154 19.86 19.70 42.61
N MET A 155 18.62 19.21 42.61
CA MET A 155 18.32 17.93 42.01
C MET A 155 18.60 18.06 40.52
N PRO A 156 19.37 17.16 39.89
CA PRO A 156 19.55 17.21 38.45
C PRO A 156 18.17 17.11 37.80
N ILE A 157 17.83 18.08 36.95
CA ILE A 157 16.63 18.03 36.11
C ILE A 157 16.81 16.82 35.19
N ARG A 158 16.21 15.69 35.56
CA ARG A 158 16.17 14.49 34.73
C ARG A 158 15.13 14.74 33.66
N TYR A 159 15.56 15.14 32.47
CA TYR A 159 14.73 15.06 31.26
C TYR A 159 14.48 13.57 30.98
N THR A 160 13.45 12.99 31.60
CA THR A 160 12.95 11.67 31.20
C THR A 160 12.28 11.85 29.85
N GLN A 161 12.91 11.32 28.79
CA GLN A 161 12.19 11.18 27.53
C GLN A 161 10.98 10.27 27.78
N PRO A 162 9.80 10.62 27.25
CA PRO A 162 8.62 9.79 27.43
C PRO A 162 8.88 8.41 26.83
N SER A 163 8.44 7.38 27.54
CA SER A 163 8.54 5.98 27.11
C SER A 163 7.75 5.77 25.82
N GLN A 164 8.00 4.65 25.12
CA GLN A 164 7.26 4.33 23.90
C GLN A 164 5.76 4.20 24.18
N GLU A 165 5.39 3.58 25.30
CA GLU A 165 4.01 3.42 25.75
C GLU A 165 3.32 4.76 26.01
N GLU A 166 4.02 5.73 26.63
CA GLU A 166 3.49 7.07 26.86
C GLU A 166 3.26 7.84 25.54
N ARG A 167 4.14 7.65 24.55
CA ARG A 167 3.97 8.24 23.21
C ARG A 167 2.78 7.64 22.49
N ASP A 168 2.61 6.33 22.56
CA ASP A 168 1.51 5.61 21.91
C ASP A 168 0.16 5.96 22.55
N ALA A 169 0.13 6.08 23.88
CA ALA A 169 -1.04 6.58 24.62
C ALA A 169 -1.38 8.02 24.23
N SER A 170 -0.39 8.92 24.20
CA SER A 170 -0.59 10.31 23.77
C SER A 170 -1.11 10.41 22.33
N LYS A 171 -0.57 9.58 21.42
CA LYS A 171 -1.03 9.52 20.03
C LYS A 171 -2.48 9.03 19.96
N LEU A 172 -2.82 7.97 20.68
CA LEU A 172 -4.18 7.45 20.74
C LEU A 172 -5.19 8.51 21.21
N GLU A 173 -4.86 9.28 22.26
CA GLU A 173 -5.73 10.34 22.75
C GLU A 173 -5.94 11.47 21.72
N LYS A 174 -4.90 11.83 20.95
CA LYS A 174 -5.04 12.78 19.84
C LYS A 174 -6.01 12.27 18.76
N PHE A 175 -5.90 11.00 18.38
CA PHE A 175 -6.84 10.40 17.43
C PHE A 175 -8.27 10.40 17.94
N LYS A 176 -8.48 10.00 19.21
CA LYS A 176 -9.82 10.03 19.82
C LYS A 176 -10.41 11.43 19.79
N ALA A 177 -9.63 12.46 20.11
CA ALA A 177 -10.07 13.84 20.09
C ALA A 177 -10.51 14.27 18.67
N VAL A 178 -9.71 13.95 17.64
CA VAL A 178 -10.02 14.29 16.23
C VAL A 178 -11.25 13.54 15.71
N LEU A 179 -11.43 12.27 16.11
CA LEU A 179 -12.53 11.43 15.65
C LEU A 179 -13.87 11.71 16.36
N ALA A 180 -13.83 12.28 17.57
CA ALA A 180 -15.00 12.59 18.39
C ALA A 180 -15.64 13.96 18.07
N GLY A 181 -14.96 14.83 17.31
CA GLY A 181 -15.52 16.12 16.91
C GLY A 181 -16.79 15.97 16.05
N PRO A 182 -17.70 16.97 16.05
CA PRO A 182 -18.93 16.92 15.25
C PRO A 182 -18.63 16.82 13.75
N ASN A 183 -17.54 17.45 13.30
CA ASN A 183 -16.94 17.27 11.99
C ASN A 183 -15.46 16.95 12.19
N THR A 184 -15.03 15.76 11.77
CA THR A 184 -13.61 15.39 11.84
C THR A 184 -12.80 16.19 10.83
N ASP A 185 -11.78 16.89 11.31
CA ASP A 185 -10.79 17.56 10.48
C ASP A 185 -9.97 16.50 9.71
N LEU A 186 -10.21 16.42 8.39
CA LEU A 186 -9.56 15.44 7.53
C LEU A 186 -8.07 15.73 7.36
N ASP A 187 -7.64 16.99 7.41
CA ASP A 187 -6.23 17.34 7.20
C ASP A 187 -5.41 17.01 8.43
N GLU A 188 -5.92 17.30 9.63
CA GLU A 188 -5.28 16.86 10.87
C GLU A 188 -5.32 15.33 11.00
N LEU A 189 -6.42 14.67 10.60
CA LEU A 189 -6.49 13.20 10.59
C LEU A 189 -5.44 12.59 9.66
N ARG A 190 -5.30 13.09 8.42
CA ARG A 190 -4.26 12.64 7.48
C ARG A 190 -2.86 12.85 8.05
N LYS A 191 -2.58 14.02 8.60
CA LYS A 191 -1.28 14.35 9.19
C LYS A 191 -0.91 13.43 10.35
N LEU A 192 -1.85 13.13 11.24
CA LEU A 192 -1.62 12.18 12.34
C LEU A 192 -1.40 10.75 11.82
N SER A 193 -2.20 10.36 10.82
CA SER A 193 -2.23 9.02 10.23
C SER A 193 -1.01 8.68 9.39
N TRP A 194 -0.33 9.68 8.81
CA TRP A 194 0.86 9.49 7.99
C TRP A 194 1.96 8.69 8.70
N SER A 195 2.12 8.92 10.01
CA SER A 195 3.10 8.23 10.87
C SER A 195 2.60 6.89 11.42
N GLY A 196 1.50 6.35 10.90
CA GLY A 196 0.82 5.15 11.38
C GLY A 196 -0.35 5.46 12.32
N ILE A 197 -1.37 4.61 12.33
CA ILE A 197 -2.60 4.79 13.10
C ILE A 197 -2.63 3.78 14.25
N PRO A 198 -2.99 4.17 15.50
CA PRO A 198 -3.13 3.21 16.59
C PRO A 198 -4.22 2.16 16.31
N LYS A 199 -3.95 0.88 16.64
CA LYS A 199 -4.83 -0.28 16.35
C LYS A 199 -6.29 -0.03 16.72
N LYS A 200 -6.55 0.54 17.89
CA LYS A 200 -7.90 0.78 18.45
C LYS A 200 -8.77 1.74 17.63
N VAL A 201 -8.18 2.65 16.86
CA VAL A 201 -8.90 3.67 16.08
C VAL A 201 -8.74 3.49 14.57
N ARG A 202 -7.90 2.53 14.15
CA ARG A 202 -7.63 2.24 12.75
C ARG A 202 -8.89 1.92 11.93
N PRO A 203 -9.84 1.07 12.40
CA PRO A 203 -11.06 0.78 11.65
C PRO A 203 -11.82 2.05 11.26
N THR A 204 -12.10 2.91 12.23
CA THR A 204 -12.82 4.17 12.00
C THR A 204 -12.02 5.14 11.14
N ALA A 205 -10.71 5.28 11.39
CA ALA A 205 -9.87 6.17 10.62
C ALA A 205 -9.78 5.75 9.14
N TRP A 206 -9.63 4.45 8.84
CA TRP A 206 -9.61 3.94 7.46
C TRP A 206 -10.95 4.15 6.74
N LYS A 207 -12.08 3.92 7.43
CA LYS A 207 -13.40 4.20 6.86
C LYS A 207 -13.54 5.68 6.48
N ILE A 208 -13.00 6.61 7.29
CA ILE A 208 -13.05 8.06 7.00
C ILE A 208 -12.06 8.45 5.90
N LEU A 209 -10.80 8.01 5.99
CA LEU A 209 -9.73 8.38 5.06
C LEU A 209 -9.99 7.84 3.64
N SER A 210 -10.60 6.67 3.50
CA SER A 210 -11.04 6.13 2.21
C SER A 210 -12.23 6.88 1.59
N GLY A 211 -12.87 7.78 2.33
CA GLY A 211 -14.11 8.46 1.90
C GLY A 211 -15.34 7.56 1.92
N TYR A 212 -15.28 6.39 2.58
CA TYR A 212 -16.45 5.53 2.80
C TYR A 212 -17.38 6.15 3.86
N LEU A 213 -16.81 6.67 4.95
CA LEU A 213 -17.53 7.28 6.05
C LEU A 213 -17.38 8.81 6.00
N PRO A 214 -18.47 9.59 6.14
CA PRO A 214 -18.38 11.03 6.11
C PRO A 214 -17.62 11.58 7.32
N ALA A 215 -16.96 12.73 7.11
CA ALA A 215 -16.27 13.47 8.18
C ALA A 215 -17.25 13.89 9.29
N SER A 216 -18.49 14.20 8.93
CA SER A 216 -19.56 14.62 9.84
C SER A 216 -20.09 13.45 10.66
N LEU A 217 -20.03 13.57 11.99
CA LEU A 217 -20.29 12.50 12.96
C LEU A 217 -21.75 12.02 12.94
N ASP A 218 -22.69 12.95 12.85
CA ASP A 218 -24.14 12.68 12.83
C ASP A 218 -24.58 11.90 11.57
N ARG A 219 -23.89 12.11 10.44
CA ARG A 219 -24.15 11.41 9.18
C ARG A 219 -23.54 10.01 9.11
N ARG A 220 -22.65 9.63 10.02
CA ARG A 220 -21.90 8.36 9.96
C ARG A 220 -22.82 7.14 10.05
N GLN A 221 -23.64 7.07 11.09
CA GLN A 221 -24.50 5.91 11.34
C GLN A 221 -25.55 5.70 10.23
N PRO A 222 -26.31 6.74 9.79
CA PRO A 222 -27.23 6.59 8.67
C PRO A 222 -26.53 6.17 7.36
N THR A 223 -25.31 6.68 7.12
CA THR A 223 -24.53 6.30 5.93
C THR A 223 -24.12 4.84 5.97
N LEU A 224 -23.62 4.35 7.12
CA LEU A 224 -23.27 2.94 7.30
C LEU A 224 -24.47 2.03 7.11
N GLU A 225 -25.61 2.32 7.72
CA GLU A 225 -26.82 1.52 7.58
C GLU A 225 -27.27 1.43 6.13
N ARG A 226 -27.32 2.57 5.43
CA ARG A 226 -27.68 2.63 4.01
C ARG A 226 -26.69 1.84 3.15
N LYS A 227 -25.39 2.06 3.32
CA LYS A 227 -24.34 1.43 2.51
C LYS A 227 -24.23 -0.08 2.74
N ARG A 228 -24.35 -0.53 3.99
CA ARG A 228 -24.38 -1.97 4.31
C ARG A 228 -25.62 -2.63 3.72
N LYS A 229 -26.79 -2.00 3.83
CA LYS A 229 -28.02 -2.48 3.17
C LYS A 229 -27.88 -2.55 1.65
N GLU A 230 -27.25 -1.53 1.04
CA GLU A 230 -26.99 -1.47 -0.40
C GLU A 230 -26.11 -2.65 -0.86
N TYR A 231 -25.02 -2.95 -0.14
CA TYR A 231 -24.16 -4.10 -0.46
C TYR A 231 -24.90 -5.43 -0.43
N PHE A 232 -25.72 -5.67 0.60
CA PHE A 232 -26.52 -6.91 0.66
C PHE A 232 -27.61 -6.96 -0.41
N GLY A 233 -28.15 -5.80 -0.81
CA GLY A 233 -29.00 -5.71 -1.99
C GLY A 233 -28.29 -6.17 -3.27
N PHE A 234 -26.99 -5.90 -3.42
CA PHE A 234 -26.20 -6.44 -4.53
C PHE A 234 -26.04 -7.96 -4.42
N ILE A 235 -25.81 -8.51 -3.22
CA ILE A 235 -25.74 -9.96 -3.04
C ILE A 235 -27.06 -10.62 -3.47
N ASP A 236 -28.19 -10.10 -2.98
CA ASP A 236 -29.51 -10.63 -3.31
C ASP A 236 -29.79 -10.57 -4.82
N GLN A 237 -29.39 -9.46 -5.46
CA GLN A 237 -29.61 -9.24 -6.88
C GLN A 237 -28.71 -10.11 -7.77
N TYR A 238 -27.44 -10.28 -7.40
CA TYR A 238 -26.44 -10.79 -8.33
C TYR A 238 -25.77 -12.09 -7.93
N TYR A 239 -25.63 -12.41 -6.64
CA TYR A 239 -24.80 -13.55 -6.23
C TYR A 239 -25.36 -14.89 -6.73
N ALA A 240 -26.67 -14.99 -6.95
CA ALA A 240 -27.28 -16.18 -7.57
C ALA A 240 -26.78 -16.42 -9.01
N THR A 241 -26.42 -15.37 -9.74
CA THR A 241 -25.98 -15.42 -11.15
C THR A 241 -24.55 -15.94 -11.34
N ARG A 242 -23.85 -16.30 -10.25
CA ARG A 242 -22.46 -16.80 -10.29
C ARG A 242 -22.29 -18.13 -11.02
N HIS A 243 -23.39 -18.88 -11.17
CA HIS A 243 -23.43 -20.15 -11.89
C HIS A 243 -23.99 -20.02 -13.31
N ASP A 244 -24.39 -18.80 -13.73
CA ASP A 244 -24.86 -18.55 -15.08
C ASP A 244 -23.69 -18.64 -16.06
N GLU A 245 -23.93 -19.12 -17.28
CA GLU A 245 -22.88 -19.33 -18.31
C GLU A 245 -22.03 -18.07 -18.56
N MET A 246 -22.63 -16.88 -18.48
CA MET A 246 -21.93 -15.60 -18.67
C MET A 246 -20.93 -15.27 -17.55
N ASN A 247 -21.18 -15.72 -16.32
CA ASN A 247 -20.41 -15.33 -15.14
C ASN A 247 -19.59 -16.49 -14.54
N GLN A 248 -19.82 -17.71 -15.01
CA GLN A 248 -19.21 -18.93 -14.48
C GLN A 248 -17.68 -18.85 -14.52
N ASP A 249 -17.08 -18.30 -15.57
CA ASP A 249 -15.62 -18.16 -15.69
C ASP A 249 -15.05 -17.18 -14.67
N THR A 250 -15.74 -16.06 -14.40
CA THR A 250 -15.35 -15.10 -13.37
C THR A 250 -15.40 -15.74 -11.99
N PHE A 251 -16.51 -16.38 -11.64
CA PHE A 251 -16.65 -17.03 -10.33
C PHE A 251 -15.69 -18.19 -10.16
N ARG A 252 -15.47 -19.01 -11.21
CA ARG A 252 -14.50 -20.11 -11.18
C ARG A 252 -13.07 -19.62 -10.91
N GLN A 253 -12.65 -18.51 -11.52
CA GLN A 253 -11.33 -17.93 -11.24
C GLN A 253 -11.21 -17.50 -9.78
N ILE A 254 -12.21 -16.80 -9.25
CA ILE A 254 -12.26 -16.39 -7.84
C ILE A 254 -12.19 -17.61 -6.92
N HIS A 255 -13.02 -18.63 -7.18
CA HIS A 255 -13.08 -19.86 -6.39
C HIS A 255 -11.76 -20.66 -6.41
N ILE A 256 -10.97 -20.57 -7.48
CA ILE A 256 -9.62 -21.16 -7.54
C ILE A 256 -8.60 -20.31 -6.77
N ASP A 257 -8.76 -19.00 -6.77
CA ASP A 257 -7.79 -18.04 -6.21
C ASP A 257 -7.88 -17.88 -4.70
N ILE A 258 -9.10 -17.94 -4.16
CA ILE A 258 -9.34 -17.71 -2.73
C ILE A 258 -8.66 -18.77 -1.85
N PRO A 259 -8.80 -20.09 -2.08
CA PRO A 259 -8.14 -21.08 -1.21
C PRO A 259 -6.60 -21.02 -1.24
N ARG A 260 -6.01 -20.49 -2.32
CA ARG A 260 -4.55 -20.37 -2.50
C ARG A 260 -3.98 -19.02 -2.04
N MET A 261 -4.81 -18.09 -1.60
CA MET A 261 -4.33 -16.80 -1.09
C MET A 261 -3.86 -16.92 0.36
N ASN A 262 -2.75 -16.26 0.72
CA ASN A 262 -2.19 -16.24 2.08
C ASN A 262 -2.22 -17.62 2.79
N PRO A 263 -1.68 -18.70 2.20
CA PRO A 263 -1.89 -20.07 2.66
C PRO A 263 -1.29 -20.38 4.04
N LEU A 264 -0.39 -19.53 4.53
CA LEU A 264 0.27 -19.69 5.82
C LEU A 264 -0.47 -19.00 6.97
N ILE A 265 -1.52 -18.22 6.68
CA ILE A 265 -2.27 -17.47 7.69
C ILE A 265 -3.61 -18.21 7.96
N PRO A 266 -3.82 -18.80 9.16
CA PRO A 266 -4.90 -19.76 9.43
C PRO A 266 -6.32 -19.23 9.15
N ILE A 267 -6.59 -17.97 9.50
CA ILE A 267 -7.91 -17.35 9.26
C ILE A 267 -8.38 -17.46 7.80
N PHE A 268 -7.50 -17.37 6.80
CA PHE A 268 -7.91 -17.45 5.38
C PHE A 268 -8.18 -18.87 4.90
N GLN A 269 -7.90 -19.88 5.73
CA GLN A 269 -8.24 -21.27 5.45
C GLN A 269 -9.64 -21.66 5.96
N GLN A 270 -10.29 -20.78 6.73
CA GLN A 270 -11.67 -20.99 7.17
C GLN A 270 -12.64 -20.78 6.00
N LEU A 271 -13.53 -21.74 5.76
CA LEU A 271 -14.51 -21.70 4.67
C LEU A 271 -15.39 -20.45 4.73
N LEU A 272 -15.75 -20.00 5.93
CA LEU A 272 -16.54 -18.78 6.13
C LEU A 272 -15.82 -17.52 5.61
N VAL A 273 -14.50 -17.42 5.81
CA VAL A 273 -13.70 -16.32 5.27
C VAL A 273 -13.60 -16.43 3.75
N GLN A 274 -13.43 -17.64 3.23
CA GLN A 274 -13.39 -17.88 1.78
C GLN A 274 -14.71 -17.46 1.12
N ASP A 275 -15.85 -17.86 1.69
CA ASP A 275 -17.19 -17.48 1.22
C ASP A 275 -17.41 -15.96 1.24
N ILE A 276 -16.92 -15.27 2.28
CA ILE A 276 -16.96 -13.80 2.38
C ILE A 276 -16.15 -13.17 1.24
N PHE A 277 -14.91 -13.64 1.03
CA PHE A 277 -14.02 -13.08 0.01
C PHE A 277 -14.56 -13.36 -1.40
N GLU A 278 -15.09 -14.55 -1.64
CA GLU A 278 -15.76 -14.90 -2.89
C GLU A 278 -16.92 -13.95 -3.19
N ARG A 279 -17.79 -13.68 -2.22
CA ARG A 279 -18.89 -12.71 -2.37
C ARG A 279 -18.39 -11.31 -2.68
N ILE A 280 -17.45 -10.79 -1.90
CA ILE A 280 -16.89 -9.44 -2.08
C ILE A 280 -16.33 -9.29 -3.50
N LEU A 281 -15.47 -10.21 -3.92
CA LEU A 281 -14.79 -10.14 -5.21
C LEU A 281 -15.75 -10.37 -6.37
N TYR A 282 -16.69 -11.31 -6.23
CA TYR A 282 -17.67 -11.58 -7.28
C TYR A 282 -18.57 -10.38 -7.51
N ILE A 283 -19.14 -9.81 -6.43
CA ILE A 283 -19.98 -8.61 -6.52
C ILE A 283 -19.20 -7.41 -7.06
N TRP A 284 -17.93 -7.25 -6.69
CA TRP A 284 -17.11 -6.21 -7.27
C TRP A 284 -16.89 -6.43 -8.78
N ALA A 285 -16.49 -7.64 -9.18
CA ALA A 285 -16.15 -7.96 -10.57
C ALA A 285 -17.31 -7.72 -11.55
N ILE A 286 -18.52 -8.20 -11.22
CA ILE A 286 -19.70 -8.03 -12.09
C ILE A 286 -20.17 -6.57 -12.19
N ARG A 287 -19.91 -5.76 -11.15
CA ARG A 287 -20.24 -4.33 -11.14
C ARG A 287 -19.22 -3.48 -11.87
N HIS A 288 -18.05 -4.04 -12.21
CA HIS A 288 -16.97 -3.35 -12.92
C HIS A 288 -16.60 -4.13 -14.19
N PRO A 289 -17.50 -4.23 -15.19
CA PRO A 289 -17.30 -5.09 -16.37
C PRO A 289 -16.09 -4.70 -17.24
N ALA A 290 -15.59 -3.47 -17.12
CA ALA A 290 -14.36 -3.04 -17.80
C ALA A 290 -13.09 -3.75 -17.26
N SER A 291 -13.15 -4.24 -16.02
CA SER A 291 -12.07 -4.97 -15.36
C SER A 291 -12.42 -6.44 -15.15
N GLY A 292 -13.63 -6.74 -14.69
CA GLY A 292 -14.00 -8.07 -14.20
C GLY A 292 -13.14 -8.47 -12.99
N TYR A 293 -12.94 -9.77 -12.79
CA TYR A 293 -11.97 -10.25 -11.81
C TYR A 293 -10.58 -10.36 -12.43
N VAL A 294 -9.58 -9.75 -11.79
CA VAL A 294 -8.16 -9.87 -12.15
C VAL A 294 -7.39 -10.41 -10.96
N GLN A 295 -6.60 -11.46 -11.19
CA GLN A 295 -5.77 -12.06 -10.15
C GLN A 295 -4.87 -11.00 -9.49
N GLY A 296 -4.96 -10.92 -8.17
CA GLY A 296 -4.27 -9.93 -7.33
C GLY A 296 -5.21 -8.97 -6.63
N ILE A 297 -6.41 -8.71 -7.17
CA ILE A 297 -7.46 -7.96 -6.46
C ILE A 297 -7.87 -8.69 -5.17
N ASN A 298 -7.84 -10.03 -5.19
CA ASN A 298 -8.11 -10.85 -4.01
C ASN A 298 -7.23 -10.48 -2.81
N ASP A 299 -5.95 -10.15 -3.02
CA ASP A 299 -5.08 -9.74 -1.93
C ASP A 299 -5.48 -8.40 -1.33
N LEU A 300 -6.00 -7.47 -2.16
CA LEU A 300 -6.33 -6.12 -1.73
C LEU A 300 -7.51 -6.08 -0.73
N VAL A 301 -8.32 -7.13 -0.69
CA VAL A 301 -9.41 -7.30 0.28
C VAL A 301 -8.85 -7.57 1.69
N THR A 302 -7.71 -8.26 1.78
CA THR A 302 -7.16 -8.78 3.03
C THR A 302 -6.90 -7.71 4.11
N PRO A 303 -6.25 -6.57 3.84
CA PRO A 303 -5.91 -5.61 4.89
C PRO A 303 -7.15 -4.94 5.44
N PHE A 304 -8.15 -4.63 4.60
CA PHE A 304 -9.43 -4.08 5.05
C PHE A 304 -10.18 -5.07 5.93
N PHE A 305 -10.26 -6.34 5.50
CA PHE A 305 -10.92 -7.38 6.28
C PHE A 305 -10.31 -7.56 7.66
N VAL A 306 -8.97 -7.69 7.74
CA VAL A 306 -8.24 -7.87 8.99
C VAL A 306 -8.36 -6.64 9.90
N VAL A 307 -8.31 -5.42 9.34
CA VAL A 307 -8.49 -4.20 10.12
C VAL A 307 -9.91 -4.11 10.68
N PHE A 308 -10.95 -4.37 9.90
CA PHE A 308 -12.33 -4.28 10.40
C PHE A 308 -12.71 -5.42 11.33
N LEU A 309 -12.17 -6.62 11.12
CA LEU A 309 -12.28 -7.71 12.07
C LEU A 309 -11.64 -7.35 13.42
N SER A 310 -10.53 -6.62 13.42
CA SER A 310 -9.84 -6.21 14.65
C SER A 310 -10.67 -5.31 15.58
N GLU A 311 -11.78 -4.74 15.09
CA GLU A 311 -12.73 -3.93 15.88
C GLU A 311 -13.58 -4.80 16.83
N TYR A 312 -13.71 -6.10 16.54
CA TYR A 312 -14.63 -7.02 17.22
C TYR A 312 -13.94 -8.15 18.00
N ILE A 313 -12.61 -8.08 18.13
CA ILE A 313 -11.81 -9.07 18.84
C ILE A 313 -11.02 -8.41 19.96
N ASP A 314 -10.72 -9.17 21.00
CA ASP A 314 -9.91 -8.67 22.11
C ASP A 314 -8.49 -8.31 21.67
N ASN A 315 -7.90 -7.30 22.30
CA ASN A 315 -6.60 -6.76 21.90
C ASN A 315 -5.46 -7.79 22.00
N ASP A 316 -5.61 -8.78 22.89
CA ASP A 316 -4.64 -9.82 23.19
C ASP A 316 -4.71 -11.00 22.20
N VAL A 317 -5.74 -11.02 21.35
CA VAL A 317 -5.91 -12.05 20.31
C VAL A 317 -5.34 -11.54 18.98
N GLU A 318 -4.45 -12.33 18.40
CA GLU A 318 -3.99 -12.09 17.03
C GLU A 318 -5.10 -12.43 16.04
N VAL A 319 -5.43 -11.50 15.15
CA VAL A 319 -6.52 -11.63 14.16
C VAL A 319 -6.38 -12.92 13.34
N GLU A 320 -5.14 -13.35 13.08
CA GLU A 320 -4.81 -14.53 12.29
C GLU A 320 -5.28 -15.85 12.89
N ASN A 321 -5.54 -15.87 14.21
CA ASN A 321 -5.89 -17.06 15.00
C ASN A 321 -7.36 -17.05 15.48
N VAL A 322 -8.17 -16.08 15.05
CA VAL A 322 -9.57 -15.95 15.45
C VAL A 322 -10.42 -16.99 14.73
N ASP A 323 -11.28 -17.70 15.46
CA ASP A 323 -12.35 -18.52 14.87
C ASP A 323 -13.57 -17.64 14.57
N LEU A 324 -13.92 -17.49 13.28
CA LEU A 324 -15.02 -16.60 12.89
C LEU A 324 -16.40 -17.17 13.22
N THR A 325 -16.49 -18.47 13.55
CA THR A 325 -17.76 -19.08 13.97
C THR A 325 -18.22 -18.58 15.34
N GLU A 326 -17.33 -17.98 16.12
CA GLU A 326 -17.65 -17.35 17.40
C GLU A 326 -18.28 -15.96 17.25
N LEU A 327 -18.16 -15.34 16.08
CA LEU A 327 -18.75 -14.03 15.80
C LEU A 327 -20.20 -14.14 15.35
N SER A 328 -21.02 -13.17 15.74
CA SER A 328 -22.42 -13.10 15.29
C SER A 328 -22.50 -12.87 13.78
N GLU A 329 -23.55 -13.42 13.14
CA GLU A 329 -23.80 -13.19 11.71
C GLU A 329 -23.89 -11.69 11.39
N THR A 330 -24.52 -10.90 12.25
CA THR A 330 -24.61 -9.44 12.11
C THR A 330 -23.23 -8.79 12.06
N THR A 331 -22.30 -9.21 12.93
CA THR A 331 -20.92 -8.71 12.95
C THR A 331 -20.19 -9.05 11.65
N LEU A 332 -20.28 -10.31 11.21
CA LEU A 332 -19.66 -10.76 9.96
C LEU A 332 -20.19 -9.98 8.76
N ARG A 333 -21.50 -9.73 8.72
CA ARG A 333 -22.15 -8.94 7.67
C ARG A 333 -21.67 -7.48 7.65
N ILE A 334 -21.45 -6.89 8.83
CA ILE A 334 -20.88 -5.54 8.95
C ILE A 334 -19.46 -5.52 8.38
N ILE A 335 -18.61 -6.46 8.80
CA ILE A 335 -17.21 -6.55 8.35
C ILE A 335 -17.15 -6.73 6.84
N GLU A 336 -17.96 -7.64 6.29
CA GLU A 336 -18.00 -7.93 4.85
C GLU A 336 -18.39 -6.69 4.03
N ALA A 337 -19.48 -6.00 4.41
CA ALA A 337 -19.94 -4.81 3.70
C ALA A 337 -18.94 -3.64 3.80
N ASP A 338 -18.37 -3.40 4.98
CA ASP A 338 -17.37 -2.34 5.17
C ASP A 338 -16.10 -2.64 4.36
N THR A 339 -15.68 -3.91 4.30
CA THR A 339 -14.55 -4.38 3.49
C THR A 339 -14.81 -4.16 2.01
N PHE A 340 -16.01 -4.50 1.51
CA PHE A 340 -16.40 -4.27 0.12
C PHE A 340 -16.30 -2.80 -0.26
N TRP A 341 -16.88 -1.89 0.54
CA TRP A 341 -16.89 -0.47 0.21
C TRP A 341 -15.50 0.17 0.27
N CYS A 342 -14.68 -0.17 1.26
CA CYS A 342 -13.32 0.38 1.34
C CYS A 342 -12.40 -0.20 0.25
N THR A 343 -12.55 -1.48 -0.10
CA THR A 343 -11.85 -2.08 -1.24
C THR A 343 -12.26 -1.40 -2.55
N SER A 344 -13.56 -1.15 -2.73
CA SER A 344 -14.07 -0.43 -3.92
C SER A 344 -13.47 0.97 -4.01
N LYS A 345 -13.42 1.72 -2.90
CA LYS A 345 -12.80 3.06 -2.86
C LYS A 345 -11.30 3.05 -3.18
N LEU A 346 -10.57 2.02 -2.76
CA LEU A 346 -9.18 1.84 -3.17
C LEU A 346 -9.09 1.62 -4.68
N LEU A 347 -9.89 0.69 -5.21
CA LEU A 347 -9.85 0.31 -6.63
C LEU A 347 -10.30 1.45 -7.55
N ASP A 348 -11.21 2.32 -7.10
CA ASP A 348 -11.62 3.54 -7.81
C ASP A 348 -10.42 4.43 -8.17
N GLY A 349 -9.40 4.48 -7.30
CA GLY A 349 -8.18 5.28 -7.51
C GLY A 349 -7.14 4.63 -8.42
N ILE A 350 -7.29 3.35 -8.79
CA ILE A 350 -6.33 2.59 -9.59
C ILE A 350 -7.03 1.69 -10.63
N GLN A 351 -8.17 2.10 -11.18
CA GLN A 351 -8.98 1.27 -12.08
C GLN A 351 -8.21 0.80 -13.31
N ASP A 352 -7.38 1.68 -13.88
CA ASP A 352 -6.53 1.43 -15.05
C ASP A 352 -5.51 0.31 -14.84
N ASN A 353 -5.19 -0.04 -13.59
CA ASN A 353 -4.38 -1.21 -13.27
C ASN A 353 -5.07 -2.54 -13.61
N TYR A 354 -6.40 -2.59 -13.67
CA TYR A 354 -7.18 -3.84 -13.78
C TYR A 354 -8.08 -3.90 -15.02
N THR A 355 -8.17 -2.83 -15.80
CA THR A 355 -8.82 -2.87 -17.12
C THR A 355 -8.04 -3.74 -18.12
N PHE A 356 -8.65 -4.05 -19.28
CA PHE A 356 -8.05 -4.88 -20.33
C PHE A 356 -6.61 -4.46 -20.66
N ALA A 357 -5.70 -5.44 -20.67
CA ALA A 357 -4.25 -5.28 -20.85
C ALA A 357 -3.51 -4.49 -19.75
N GLN A 358 -4.19 -4.08 -18.68
CA GLN A 358 -3.60 -3.44 -17.48
C GLN A 358 -2.64 -2.26 -17.80
N PRO A 359 -3.08 -1.26 -18.57
CA PRO A 359 -2.24 -0.14 -19.00
C PRO A 359 -1.66 0.66 -17.82
N GLY A 360 -2.38 0.77 -16.71
CA GLY A 360 -1.90 1.44 -15.50
C GLY A 360 -0.66 0.77 -14.90
N ILE A 361 -0.63 -0.56 -14.89
CA ILE A 361 0.53 -1.33 -14.42
C ILE A 361 1.73 -1.10 -15.34
N GLN A 362 1.54 -1.18 -16.66
CA GLN A 362 2.63 -0.94 -17.62
C GLN A 362 3.22 0.46 -17.47
N THR A 363 2.36 1.47 -17.29
CA THR A 363 2.78 2.86 -17.07
C THR A 363 3.60 2.99 -15.78
N LYS A 364 3.13 2.38 -14.67
CA LYS A 364 3.84 2.40 -13.38
C LYS A 364 5.17 1.66 -13.41
N VAL A 365 5.26 0.52 -14.09
CA VAL A 365 6.51 -0.24 -14.28
C VAL A 365 7.53 0.58 -15.07
N ASN A 366 7.11 1.24 -16.15
CA ASN A 366 7.98 2.11 -16.94
C ASN A 366 8.44 3.33 -16.13
N ALA A 367 7.53 3.95 -15.36
CA ALA A 367 7.88 5.05 -14.48
C ALA A 367 8.90 4.62 -13.41
N LEU A 368 8.78 3.40 -12.87
CA LEU A 368 9.75 2.84 -11.92
C LEU A 368 11.13 2.67 -12.57
N ARG A 369 11.17 2.12 -13.79
CA ARG A 369 12.42 1.98 -14.55
C ARG A 369 13.13 3.32 -14.74
N GLU A 370 12.40 4.34 -15.19
CA GLU A 370 12.96 5.67 -15.43
C GLU A 370 13.39 6.36 -14.14
N LEU A 371 12.66 6.17 -13.05
CA LEU A 371 13.04 6.72 -11.74
C LEU A 371 14.31 6.06 -11.22
N ILE A 372 14.41 4.73 -11.25
CA ILE A 372 15.60 3.99 -10.81
C ILE A 372 16.82 4.34 -11.64
N LYS A 373 16.67 4.45 -12.97
CA LYS A 373 17.74 4.92 -13.86
C LYS A 373 18.34 6.26 -13.42
N ARG A 374 17.50 7.17 -12.89
CA ARG A 374 17.93 8.50 -12.42
C ARG A 374 18.55 8.46 -11.02
N ILE A 375 18.01 7.66 -10.10
CA ILE A 375 18.40 7.68 -8.68
C ILE A 375 19.47 6.66 -8.30
N ASP A 376 19.61 5.60 -9.10
CA ASP A 376 20.57 4.51 -8.92
C ASP A 376 20.95 3.91 -10.29
N ALA A 377 21.70 4.69 -11.07
CA ALA A 377 22.13 4.30 -12.41
C ALA A 377 22.99 3.02 -12.43
N GLN A 378 23.74 2.77 -11.36
CA GLN A 378 24.56 1.55 -11.22
C GLN A 378 23.67 0.31 -11.14
N LEU A 379 22.64 0.35 -10.28
CA LEU A 379 21.67 -0.73 -10.17
C LEU A 379 20.90 -0.95 -11.48
N HIS A 380 20.49 0.14 -12.14
CA HIS A 380 19.83 0.06 -13.44
C HIS A 380 20.71 -0.62 -14.50
N ALA A 381 21.96 -0.19 -14.64
CA ALA A 381 22.90 -0.77 -15.59
C ALA A 381 23.18 -2.25 -15.29
N HIS A 382 23.28 -2.63 -14.01
CA HIS A 382 23.45 -4.03 -13.60
C HIS A 382 22.28 -4.90 -14.02
N MET A 383 21.04 -4.42 -13.86
CA MET A 383 19.85 -5.13 -14.35
C MET A 383 19.85 -5.26 -15.88
N GLU A 384 20.21 -4.21 -16.61
CA GLU A 384 20.30 -4.26 -18.09
C GLU A 384 21.39 -5.23 -18.57
N GLU A 385 22.57 -5.23 -17.93
CA GLU A 385 23.69 -6.14 -18.23
C GLU A 385 23.28 -7.61 -18.07
N HIS A 386 22.49 -7.92 -17.04
CA HIS A 386 22.02 -9.29 -16.77
C HIS A 386 20.67 -9.60 -17.42
N SER A 387 20.16 -8.73 -18.31
CA SER A 387 18.88 -8.91 -19.02
C SER A 387 17.66 -9.09 -18.08
N VAL A 388 17.68 -8.42 -16.93
CA VAL A 388 16.54 -8.39 -15.99
C VAL A 388 15.63 -7.22 -16.35
N GLU A 389 14.44 -7.55 -16.81
CA GLU A 389 13.43 -6.54 -17.15
C GLU A 389 12.59 -6.18 -15.93
N TYR A 390 12.27 -4.90 -15.76
CA TYR A 390 11.48 -4.41 -14.63
C TYR A 390 10.12 -5.11 -14.51
N LEU A 391 9.50 -5.46 -15.64
CA LEU A 391 8.21 -6.15 -15.66
C LEU A 391 8.25 -7.52 -14.96
N GLN A 392 9.39 -8.22 -14.98
CA GLN A 392 9.52 -9.59 -14.46
C GLN A 392 9.38 -9.70 -12.93
N PHE A 393 9.61 -8.61 -12.20
CA PHE A 393 9.43 -8.56 -10.74
C PHE A 393 8.41 -7.49 -10.32
N SER A 394 8.46 -6.30 -10.91
CA SER A 394 7.66 -5.16 -10.44
C SER A 394 6.20 -5.19 -10.91
N PHE A 395 5.83 -6.06 -11.86
CA PHE A 395 4.41 -6.29 -12.16
C PHE A 395 3.63 -6.68 -10.91
N ARG A 396 4.13 -7.65 -10.14
CA ARG A 396 3.51 -8.11 -8.89
C ARG A 396 3.51 -7.02 -7.82
N TRP A 397 4.55 -6.20 -7.77
CA TRP A 397 4.64 -5.09 -6.82
C TRP A 397 3.52 -4.07 -7.06
N MET A 398 3.27 -3.70 -8.31
CA MET A 398 2.23 -2.75 -8.68
C MET A 398 0.83 -3.35 -8.61
N ASN A 399 0.66 -4.61 -9.04
CA ASN A 399 -0.63 -5.29 -9.12
C ASN A 399 -1.18 -5.64 -7.73
N ASN A 400 -0.31 -5.93 -6.78
CA ASN A 400 -0.65 -6.35 -5.42
C ASN A 400 -0.20 -5.33 -4.36
N LEU A 401 0.18 -4.10 -4.75
CA LEU A 401 0.62 -3.03 -3.85
C LEU A 401 1.67 -3.46 -2.81
N LEU A 402 2.71 -4.19 -3.27
CA LEU A 402 3.78 -4.80 -2.48
C LEU A 402 3.36 -5.86 -1.44
N MET A 403 2.07 -6.22 -1.36
CA MET A 403 1.56 -7.16 -0.34
C MET A 403 2.20 -8.55 -0.37
N ARG A 404 2.76 -8.94 -1.52
CA ARG A 404 3.48 -10.22 -1.69
C ARG A 404 4.94 -10.15 -1.25
N GLU A 405 5.44 -8.95 -1.01
CA GLU A 405 6.86 -8.68 -0.72
C GLU A 405 7.10 -8.28 0.73
N ILE A 406 6.05 -7.99 1.51
CA ILE A 406 6.14 -7.60 2.92
C ILE A 406 5.05 -8.31 3.76
N PRO A 407 5.29 -8.55 5.06
CA PRO A 407 4.29 -9.15 5.94
C PRO A 407 2.97 -8.35 6.00
N LEU A 408 1.86 -9.01 6.31
CA LEU A 408 0.54 -8.36 6.37
C LEU A 408 0.50 -7.18 7.36
N ARG A 409 1.10 -7.33 8.55
CA ARG A 409 1.24 -6.23 9.53
C ARG A 409 1.94 -4.99 8.93
N CYS A 410 2.94 -5.21 8.09
CA CYS A 410 3.68 -4.15 7.40
C CYS A 410 2.84 -3.52 6.30
N THR A 411 2.04 -4.30 5.59
CA THR A 411 1.04 -3.80 4.62
C THR A 411 0.03 -2.88 5.30
N VAL A 412 -0.54 -3.30 6.43
CA VAL A 412 -1.49 -2.47 7.20
C VAL A 412 -0.83 -1.15 7.61
N ARG A 413 0.40 -1.20 8.15
CA ARG A 413 1.15 0.02 8.49
C ARG A 413 1.43 0.89 7.26
N LEU A 414 1.80 0.30 6.12
CA LEU A 414 2.03 1.03 4.87
C LEU A 414 0.76 1.74 4.39
N TRP A 415 -0.38 1.07 4.49
CA TRP A 415 -1.68 1.58 4.04
C TRP A 415 -2.27 2.66 4.95
N ASP A 416 -1.86 2.75 6.22
CA ASP A 416 -2.12 3.93 7.06
C ASP A 416 -1.61 5.21 6.34
N THR A 417 -0.41 5.14 5.75
CA THR A 417 0.19 6.28 5.03
C THR A 417 -0.42 6.46 3.64
N TYR A 418 -0.71 5.39 2.90
CA TYR A 418 -1.37 5.52 1.58
C TYR A 418 -2.75 6.17 1.67
N GLN A 419 -3.52 5.89 2.72
CA GLN A 419 -4.81 6.55 2.96
C GLN A 419 -4.67 7.99 3.48
N SER A 420 -3.49 8.35 3.99
CA SER A 420 -3.20 9.71 4.46
C SER A 420 -2.73 10.64 3.34
N GLU A 421 -2.03 10.10 2.35
CA GLU A 421 -1.57 10.83 1.18
C GLU A 421 -2.69 10.97 0.13
N LEU A 422 -2.80 12.16 -0.46
CA LEU A 422 -3.64 12.35 -1.64
C LEU A 422 -3.11 11.44 -2.77
N ASN A 423 -4.01 10.64 -3.36
CA ASN A 423 -3.68 9.62 -4.35
C ASN A 423 -2.56 8.65 -3.92
N GLY A 424 -2.48 8.31 -2.62
CA GLY A 424 -1.37 7.50 -2.10
C GLY A 424 -1.19 6.14 -2.79
N PHE A 425 -2.28 5.45 -3.12
CA PHE A 425 -2.25 4.16 -3.82
C PHE A 425 -1.84 4.28 -5.30
N ALA A 426 -2.13 5.40 -5.95
CA ALA A 426 -1.88 5.60 -7.38
C ALA A 426 -0.48 6.14 -7.63
N ASP A 427 -0.14 7.24 -6.95
CA ASP A 427 1.05 8.05 -7.26
C ASP A 427 2.19 7.77 -6.27
N PHE A 428 1.89 7.78 -4.97
CA PHE A 428 2.93 7.62 -3.94
C PHE A 428 3.54 6.21 -3.93
N HIS A 429 2.74 5.20 -4.30
CA HIS A 429 3.18 3.82 -4.42
C HIS A 429 4.42 3.64 -5.30
N LEU A 430 4.52 4.38 -6.41
CA LEU A 430 5.69 4.36 -7.30
C LEU A 430 6.99 4.67 -6.55
N TYR A 431 6.96 5.70 -5.70
CA TYR A 431 8.12 6.12 -4.92
C TYR A 431 8.45 5.13 -3.80
N VAL A 432 7.43 4.48 -3.23
CA VAL A 432 7.64 3.38 -2.29
C VAL A 432 8.32 2.20 -2.97
N CYS A 433 7.89 1.78 -4.17
CA CYS A 433 8.57 0.74 -4.95
C CYS A 433 10.02 1.12 -5.27
N ALA A 434 10.28 2.40 -5.60
CA ALA A 434 11.64 2.85 -5.88
C ALA A 434 12.54 2.85 -4.63
N ALA A 435 12.03 3.34 -3.50
CA ALA A 435 12.74 3.27 -2.22
C ALA A 435 12.97 1.82 -1.78
N PHE A 436 11.99 0.94 -2.01
CA PHE A 436 12.05 -0.48 -1.69
C PHE A 436 13.13 -1.19 -2.52
N LEU A 437 13.19 -0.96 -3.83
CA LEU A 437 14.24 -1.51 -4.68
C LEU A 437 15.62 -0.98 -4.27
N LYS A 438 15.74 0.32 -4.01
CA LYS A 438 16.97 0.97 -3.58
C LYS A 438 17.49 0.43 -2.25
N ARG A 439 16.60 0.08 -1.31
CA ARG A 439 16.96 -0.49 0.00
C ARG A 439 17.83 -1.73 -0.13
N PHE A 440 17.63 -2.52 -1.17
CA PHE A 440 18.33 -3.76 -1.45
C PHE A 440 19.34 -3.65 -2.62
N SER A 441 19.62 -2.43 -3.11
CA SER A 441 20.51 -2.19 -4.25
C SER A 441 21.86 -2.92 -4.11
N GLN A 442 22.48 -2.83 -2.93
CA GLN A 442 23.77 -3.46 -2.67
C GLN A 442 23.71 -4.99 -2.64
N ASP A 443 22.58 -5.58 -2.25
CA ASP A 443 22.39 -7.03 -2.27
C ASP A 443 22.18 -7.51 -3.71
N ILE A 444 21.35 -6.80 -4.48
CA ILE A 444 21.11 -7.08 -5.91
C ILE A 444 22.40 -7.01 -6.73
N LEU A 445 23.26 -6.03 -6.47
CA LEU A 445 24.55 -5.87 -7.14
C LEU A 445 25.56 -7.01 -6.84
N ARG A 446 25.32 -7.81 -5.79
CA ARG A 446 26.16 -8.98 -5.49
C ARG A 446 25.79 -10.19 -6.31
N GLU A 447 24.53 -10.30 -6.73
CA GLU A 447 24.06 -11.35 -7.63
C GLU A 447 24.70 -11.16 -9.01
N ARG A 448 25.21 -12.26 -9.59
CA ARG A 448 26.08 -12.25 -10.80
C ARG A 448 25.43 -12.87 -12.02
N ASP A 449 24.20 -13.33 -11.90
CA ASP A 449 23.46 -13.95 -12.99
C ASP A 449 21.98 -13.54 -12.93
N PHE A 450 21.32 -13.71 -14.07
CA PHE A 450 19.90 -13.40 -14.24
C PHE A 450 19.00 -14.10 -13.20
N GLN A 451 19.29 -15.37 -12.91
CA GLN A 451 18.45 -16.18 -12.03
C GLN A 451 18.57 -15.72 -10.57
N GLY A 452 19.79 -15.46 -10.09
CA GLY A 452 20.05 -14.94 -8.75
C GLY A 452 19.37 -13.61 -8.51
N ILE A 453 19.52 -12.66 -9.44
CA ILE A 453 18.88 -11.34 -9.36
C ILE A 453 17.35 -11.48 -9.30
N LEU A 454 16.77 -12.25 -10.23
CA LEU A 454 15.30 -12.38 -10.30
C LEU A 454 14.73 -13.10 -9.08
N MET A 455 15.38 -14.18 -8.61
CA MET A 455 14.98 -14.89 -7.40
C MET A 455 15.04 -14.00 -6.17
N PHE A 456 16.09 -13.18 -6.06
CA PHE A 456 16.23 -12.22 -4.95
C PHE A 456 15.13 -11.15 -4.99
N LEU A 457 14.88 -10.54 -6.15
CA LEU A 457 13.84 -9.52 -6.33
C LEU A 457 12.42 -10.04 -6.06
N GLN A 458 12.17 -11.32 -6.30
CA GLN A 458 10.88 -11.97 -6.06
C GLN A 458 10.74 -12.54 -4.63
N ASN A 459 11.81 -12.54 -3.82
CA ASN A 459 11.84 -13.10 -2.47
C ASN A 459 12.70 -12.23 -1.53
N LEU A 460 12.44 -10.91 -1.53
CA LEU A 460 13.19 -9.96 -0.70
C LEU A 460 13.06 -10.31 0.80
N PRO A 461 14.14 -10.20 1.58
CA PRO A 461 14.17 -10.69 2.96
C PRO A 461 13.48 -9.73 3.93
N THR A 462 12.15 -9.66 3.88
CA THR A 462 11.32 -8.71 4.66
C THR A 462 10.53 -9.36 5.80
N TYR A 463 10.64 -10.68 5.99
CA TYR A 463 9.83 -11.43 6.96
C TYR A 463 9.90 -10.86 8.40
N HIS A 464 11.05 -10.31 8.77
CA HIS A 464 11.34 -9.75 10.09
C HIS A 464 10.98 -8.25 10.22
N TRP A 465 10.49 -7.63 9.15
CA TRP A 465 10.16 -6.21 9.16
C TRP A 465 9.02 -5.89 10.13
N SER A 466 9.08 -4.69 10.67
CA SER A 466 8.16 -4.10 11.63
C SER A 466 7.75 -2.70 11.17
N ASP A 467 6.99 -2.00 12.03
CA ASP A 467 6.61 -0.60 11.79
C ASP A 467 7.83 0.32 11.62
N GLY A 468 8.98 -0.03 12.20
CA GLY A 468 10.24 0.70 12.07
C GLY A 468 10.76 0.72 10.63
N GLU A 469 10.94 -0.46 10.02
CA GLU A 469 11.41 -0.59 8.64
C GLU A 469 10.45 0.06 7.64
N ILE A 470 9.13 -0.05 7.88
CA ILE A 470 8.12 0.62 7.05
C ILE A 470 8.19 2.15 7.21
N GLY A 471 8.44 2.65 8.42
CA GLY A 471 8.68 4.07 8.65
C GLY A 471 9.88 4.62 7.89
N GLU A 472 11.00 3.89 7.89
CA GLU A 472 12.20 4.25 7.13
C GLU A 472 11.96 4.22 5.61
N LEU A 473 11.29 3.17 5.12
CA LEU A 473 10.92 3.04 3.72
C LEU A 473 10.06 4.22 3.24
N LEU A 474 9.04 4.56 4.02
CA LEU A 474 8.13 5.68 3.74
C LEU A 474 8.85 7.02 3.75
N ALA A 475 9.79 7.23 4.67
CA ALA A 475 10.57 8.45 4.74
C ALA A 475 11.46 8.63 3.48
N GLU A 476 12.13 7.57 3.03
CA GLU A 476 12.92 7.62 1.79
C GLU A 476 12.01 7.80 0.56
N ALA A 477 10.87 7.12 0.51
CA ALA A 477 9.88 7.28 -0.56
C ALA A 477 9.37 8.73 -0.65
N PHE A 478 9.05 9.34 0.48
CA PHE A 478 8.59 10.74 0.54
C PHE A 478 9.66 11.71 0.06
N LYS A 479 10.92 11.46 0.45
CA LYS A 479 12.06 12.22 -0.06
C LYS A 479 12.21 12.08 -1.58
N LEU A 480 12.05 10.87 -2.13
CA LEU A 480 12.07 10.66 -3.58
C LEU A 480 10.92 11.40 -4.28
N LYS A 481 9.70 11.33 -3.75
CA LYS A 481 8.54 12.08 -4.27
C LYS A 481 8.85 13.57 -4.32
N TYR A 482 9.31 14.15 -3.22
CA TYR A 482 9.65 15.59 -3.15
C TYR A 482 10.77 15.99 -4.15
N MET A 483 11.77 15.14 -4.35
CA MET A 483 12.88 15.43 -5.25
C MET A 483 12.52 15.30 -6.74
N PHE A 484 11.52 14.49 -7.11
CA PHE A 484 11.26 14.12 -8.51
C PHE A 484 9.85 14.46 -9.01
N ALA A 485 8.86 14.61 -8.13
CA ALA A 485 7.52 15.10 -8.46
C ALA A 485 7.44 16.63 -8.33
N ASP A 486 7.98 17.16 -7.23
CA ASP A 486 7.80 18.56 -6.82
C ASP A 486 9.02 19.45 -7.15
N ALA A 487 9.95 18.96 -7.96
CA ALA A 487 11.11 19.74 -8.37
C ALA A 487 10.68 20.89 -9.31
N PRO A 488 10.98 22.16 -8.97
CA PRO A 488 10.77 23.26 -9.90
C PRO A 488 11.64 23.04 -11.15
N ASN A 489 11.07 23.31 -12.33
CA ASN A 489 11.61 23.16 -13.70
C ASN A 489 12.95 23.90 -14.00
N HIS A 490 13.88 24.03 -13.06
CA HIS A 490 15.10 24.83 -13.20
C HIS A 490 16.28 24.13 -13.90
N LEU A 491 16.05 23.00 -14.60
CA LEU A 491 17.11 22.36 -15.41
C LEU A 491 16.86 22.41 -16.93
N SER A 492 15.81 23.10 -17.40
CA SER A 492 15.62 23.32 -18.84
C SER A 492 16.24 24.65 -19.30
N GLN A 493 17.55 24.85 -19.12
CA GLN A 493 18.32 25.86 -19.88
C GLN A 493 19.83 25.72 -19.66
N THR A 494 20.45 24.70 -20.26
CA THR A 494 21.86 24.79 -20.66
C THR A 494 22.08 23.92 -21.90
N GLY A 495 22.64 24.50 -22.95
CA GLY A 495 23.22 23.75 -24.07
C GLY A 495 22.61 23.99 -25.46
N LYS A 496 22.55 25.25 -25.91
CA LYS A 496 22.79 25.56 -27.32
C LYS A 496 23.87 26.64 -27.38
N SER A 497 25.09 26.20 -27.67
CA SER A 497 26.15 26.99 -28.26
C SER A 497 26.43 26.41 -29.63
#